data_AF-A0AAN0PAH7-F1
#
_entry.id   AF-A0AAN0PAH7-F1
#
_cell.length_a   1.000
_cell.length_b   1.000
_cell.length_c   1.000
_cell.angle_alpha   90.00
_cell.angle_beta   90.00
_cell.angle_gamma   90.00
#
_symmetry.space_group_name_H-M   'P 1'
#
loop_
_entity.id
_entity.type
_entity.pdbx_description
1 polymer ?
#
loop_
_entity_poly.entity_id
_entity_poly.type
_entity_poly.pdbx_seq_one_letter_code
_entity_poly.pdbx_strand_id
1 'polypeptide(L)'
;MIYKLTVWQYRISVFCTVMFLVLSVFWFILDCGRLEPLVVLFGGVAALTSLVWPVPNYGNRRLRGRDSFNYSSNNGIFTIGKDQLIFATQWTKASGEAIHLYSDQISIDAIALADNVSSFKEIRNAEAFDFTSRTRTLKENEIAVLKNNNGYYALIRIVDVKDISRSDDRDELTIEWIINPDKKTDFS
;
A
#
# COMPACT_ATOMS: atom_id res chain seq x y z
N MET A 1 -16.39 -15.32 -4.73
CA MET A 1 -17.65 -15.43 -5.49
C MET A 1 -18.65 -14.33 -5.12
N ILE A 2 -18.78 -13.97 -3.84
CA ILE A 2 -19.69 -12.91 -3.31
C ILE A 2 -19.48 -11.53 -3.97
N TYR A 3 -18.23 -11.15 -4.26
CA TYR A 3 -17.91 -9.85 -4.90
C TYR A 3 -18.42 -9.71 -6.36
N LYS A 4 -18.51 -10.80 -7.11
CA LYS A 4 -19.03 -10.74 -8.50
C LYS A 4 -20.56 -10.55 -8.52
N LEU A 5 -21.25 -11.05 -7.50
CA LEU A 5 -22.71 -10.94 -7.37
C LEU A 5 -23.13 -9.50 -7.07
N THR A 6 -22.40 -8.80 -6.21
CA THR A 6 -22.67 -7.39 -5.84
C THR A 6 -22.44 -6.42 -7.00
N VAL A 7 -21.41 -6.64 -7.83
CA VAL A 7 -21.16 -5.81 -9.02
C VAL A 7 -22.27 -5.96 -10.06
N TRP A 8 -22.78 -7.18 -10.25
CA TRP A 8 -23.89 -7.44 -11.18
C TRP A 8 -25.20 -6.80 -10.70
N GLN A 9 -25.52 -6.92 -9.42
CA GLN A 9 -26.67 -6.27 -8.81
C GLN A 9 -26.63 -4.74 -8.94
N TYR A 10 -25.46 -4.14 -8.73
CA TYR A 10 -25.25 -2.70 -8.91
C TYR A 10 -25.54 -2.25 -10.35
N ARG A 11 -25.01 -2.97 -11.35
CA ARG A 11 -25.21 -2.64 -12.77
C ARG A 11 -26.68 -2.72 -13.17
N ILE A 12 -27.40 -3.76 -12.70
CA ILE A 12 -28.84 -3.89 -12.94
C ILE A 12 -29.60 -2.73 -12.30
N SER A 13 -29.25 -2.37 -11.06
CA SER A 13 -29.95 -1.31 -10.35
C SER A 13 -29.77 0.05 -11.02
N VAL A 14 -28.55 0.40 -11.44
CA VAL A 14 -28.29 1.65 -12.20
C VAL A 14 -29.05 1.65 -13.52
N PHE A 15 -29.05 0.53 -14.25
CA PHE A 15 -29.77 0.41 -15.52
C PHE A 15 -31.28 0.65 -15.34
N CYS A 16 -31.90 0.01 -14.35
CA CYS A 16 -33.32 0.19 -14.05
C CYS A 16 -33.65 1.64 -13.67
N THR A 17 -32.82 2.30 -12.85
CA THR A 17 -33.03 3.70 -12.44
C THR A 17 -32.91 4.66 -13.62
N VAL A 18 -31.93 4.45 -14.52
CA VAL A 18 -31.78 5.27 -15.74
C VAL A 18 -32.98 5.07 -16.68
N MET A 19 -33.40 3.82 -16.88
CA MET A 19 -34.56 3.51 -17.72
C MET A 19 -35.84 4.16 -17.17
N PHE A 20 -36.02 4.13 -15.85
CA PHE A 20 -37.16 4.76 -15.18
C PHE A 20 -37.17 6.29 -15.34
N LEU A 21 -36.01 6.94 -15.28
CA LEU A 21 -35.88 8.38 -15.55
C LEU A 21 -36.25 8.74 -16.99
N VAL A 22 -35.82 7.95 -17.98
CA VAL A 22 -36.17 8.17 -19.39
C VAL A 22 -37.67 8.04 -19.61
N LEU A 23 -38.31 7.04 -19.00
CA LEU A 23 -39.75 6.84 -19.08
C LEU A 23 -40.53 7.99 -18.41
N SER A 24 -40.00 8.54 -17.31
CA SER A 24 -40.59 9.71 -16.63
C SER A 24 -40.52 10.98 -17.49
N VAL A 25 -39.40 11.22 -18.18
CA VAL A 25 -39.28 12.33 -19.15
C VAL A 25 -40.25 12.14 -20.32
N PHE A 26 -40.34 10.93 -20.88
CA PHE A 26 -41.26 10.63 -21.97
C PHE A 26 -42.72 10.81 -21.56
N TRP A 27 -43.08 10.38 -20.35
CA TRP A 27 -44.42 10.58 -19.79
C TRP A 27 -44.75 12.07 -19.62
N PHE A 28 -43.80 12.88 -19.15
CA PHE A 28 -43.98 14.34 -19.05
C PHE A 28 -44.23 15.01 -20.40
N ILE A 29 -43.51 14.57 -21.45
CA ILE A 29 -43.67 15.11 -22.81
C ILE A 29 -45.06 14.80 -23.37
N LEU A 30 -45.57 13.58 -23.12
CA LEU A 30 -46.90 13.16 -23.59
C LEU A 30 -48.06 13.79 -22.80
N ASP A 31 -47.85 14.10 -21.52
CA ASP A 31 -48.90 14.56 -20.61
C ASP A 31 -48.43 15.78 -19.78
N CYS A 32 -48.12 16.86 -20.48
CA CYS A 32 -47.51 18.09 -19.94
C CYS A 32 -48.38 18.85 -18.91
N GLY A 33 -49.60 18.37 -18.62
CA GLY A 33 -50.52 18.98 -17.65
C GLY A 33 -50.42 18.42 -16.23
N ARG A 34 -49.67 17.32 -16.01
CA ARG A 34 -49.57 16.66 -14.70
C ARG A 34 -48.19 16.84 -14.08
N LEU A 35 -48.16 17.05 -12.76
CA LEU A 35 -46.90 17.20 -11.99
C LEU A 35 -46.32 15.85 -11.53
N GLU A 36 -47.09 14.76 -11.60
CA GLU A 36 -46.66 13.41 -11.20
C GLU A 36 -45.35 12.96 -11.89
N PRO A 37 -45.14 13.18 -13.21
CA PRO A 37 -43.90 12.79 -13.87
C PRO A 37 -42.68 13.53 -13.31
N LEU A 38 -42.82 14.78 -12.86
CA LEU A 38 -41.74 15.56 -12.26
C LEU A 38 -41.33 15.02 -10.88
N VAL A 39 -42.30 14.61 -10.05
CA VAL A 39 -42.01 13.99 -8.75
C VAL A 39 -41.21 12.70 -8.95
N VAL A 40 -41.58 11.90 -9.95
CA VAL A 40 -40.88 10.67 -10.33
C VAL A 40 -39.47 10.97 -10.84
N LEU A 41 -39.31 12.03 -11.65
CA LEU A 41 -38.02 12.46 -12.17
C LEU A 41 -37.05 12.84 -11.04
N PHE A 42 -37.48 13.73 -10.14
CA PHE A 42 -36.64 14.16 -9.02
C PHE A 42 -36.32 13.00 -8.05
N GLY A 43 -37.28 12.10 -7.79
CA GLY A 43 -37.05 10.89 -7.00
C GLY A 43 -36.04 9.94 -7.65
N GLY A 44 -36.12 9.75 -8.97
CA GLY A 44 -35.17 8.94 -9.73
C GLY A 44 -33.76 9.54 -9.75
N VAL A 45 -33.64 10.87 -9.86
CA VAL A 45 -32.34 11.57 -9.78
C VAL A 45 -31.74 11.40 -8.39
N ALA A 46 -32.51 11.57 -7.32
CA ALA A 46 -32.05 11.33 -5.96
C ALA A 46 -31.55 9.88 -5.76
N ALA A 47 -32.29 8.89 -6.26
CA ALA A 47 -31.88 7.49 -6.22
C ALA A 47 -30.60 7.21 -7.03
N LEU A 48 -30.43 7.87 -8.17
CA LEU A 48 -29.21 7.76 -8.97
C LEU A 48 -28.01 8.39 -8.25
N THR A 49 -28.20 9.56 -7.60
CA THR A 49 -27.12 10.21 -6.83
C THR A 49 -26.66 9.37 -5.64
N SER A 50 -27.54 8.62 -4.98
CA SER A 50 -27.15 7.73 -3.88
C SER A 50 -26.41 6.48 -4.37
N LEU A 51 -26.72 5.99 -5.58
CA LEU A 51 -26.02 4.88 -6.22
C LEU A 51 -24.66 5.27 -6.80
N VAL A 52 -24.49 6.52 -7.24
CA VAL A 52 -23.25 7.03 -7.84
C VAL A 52 -22.34 7.69 -6.81
N TRP A 53 -22.79 7.85 -5.55
CA TRP A 53 -21.97 8.46 -4.51
C TRP A 53 -20.64 7.69 -4.39
N PRO A 54 -19.49 8.37 -4.54
CA PRO A 54 -18.20 7.70 -4.48
C PRO A 54 -18.08 7.08 -3.09
N VAL A 55 -18.02 5.75 -3.04
CA VAL A 55 -17.73 5.05 -1.80
C VAL A 55 -16.32 5.50 -1.40
N PRO A 56 -16.12 6.15 -0.24
CA PRO A 56 -14.79 6.47 0.24
C PRO A 56 -13.95 5.19 0.27
N ASN A 57 -12.84 5.20 -0.47
CA ASN A 57 -11.93 4.06 -0.50
C ASN A 57 -11.13 4.05 0.81
N TYR A 58 -11.69 3.43 1.85
CA TYR A 58 -11.01 3.18 3.12
C TYR A 58 -9.96 2.06 3.02
N GLY A 59 -9.69 1.53 1.82
CA GLY A 59 -8.62 0.57 1.61
C GLY A 59 -7.27 1.23 1.82
N ASN A 60 -6.51 0.77 2.81
CA ASN A 60 -5.12 1.15 2.97
C ASN A 60 -4.37 0.73 1.69
N ARG A 61 -4.02 1.70 0.84
CA ARG A 61 -3.30 1.45 -0.43
C ARG A 61 -1.85 1.00 -0.18
N ARG A 62 -1.34 1.13 1.05
CA ARG A 62 0.01 0.72 1.40
C ARG A 62 0.19 -0.78 1.11
N LEU A 63 1.22 -1.10 0.36
CA LEU A 63 1.63 -2.49 0.12
C LEU A 63 2.35 -2.97 1.37
N ARG A 64 2.08 -4.19 1.82
CA ARG A 64 2.74 -4.78 2.98
C ARG A 64 3.01 -6.25 2.74
N GLY A 65 4.06 -6.76 3.37
CA GLY A 65 4.43 -8.17 3.28
C GLY A 65 5.36 -8.59 4.41
N ARG A 66 5.55 -9.90 4.49
CA ARG A 66 6.54 -10.54 5.36
C ARG A 66 7.20 -11.64 4.54
N ASP A 67 8.51 -11.56 4.40
CA ASP A 67 9.28 -12.47 3.57
C ASP A 67 10.50 -12.96 4.35
N SER A 68 10.85 -14.24 4.13
CA SER A 68 12.06 -14.87 4.66
C SER A 68 12.91 -15.34 3.48
N PHE A 69 14.18 -14.95 3.46
CA PHE A 69 15.09 -15.30 2.36
C PHE A 69 16.52 -15.51 2.85
N ASN A 70 17.31 -16.25 2.06
CA ASN A 70 18.72 -16.47 2.34
C ASN A 70 19.54 -15.26 1.87
N TYR A 71 20.05 -14.46 2.81
CA TYR A 71 20.83 -13.26 2.51
C TYR A 71 22.27 -13.53 2.06
N SER A 72 22.77 -14.76 2.19
CA SER A 72 24.07 -15.18 1.65
C SER A 72 23.98 -15.58 0.17
N SER A 73 22.76 -15.68 -0.38
CA SER A 73 22.50 -15.95 -1.79
C SER A 73 22.22 -14.66 -2.57
N ASN A 74 22.35 -14.70 -3.90
CA ASN A 74 22.04 -13.57 -4.80
C ASN A 74 22.75 -12.25 -4.40
N ASN A 75 24.00 -12.33 -3.90
CA ASN A 75 24.77 -11.19 -3.38
C ASN A 75 24.04 -10.38 -2.28
N GLY A 76 23.14 -11.03 -1.54
CA GLY A 76 22.31 -10.40 -0.52
C GLY A 76 21.24 -9.47 -1.06
N ILE A 77 20.95 -9.52 -2.36
CA ILE A 77 19.98 -8.64 -3.00
C ILE A 77 18.57 -9.24 -2.90
N PHE A 78 17.66 -8.46 -2.31
CA PHE A 78 16.24 -8.80 -2.21
C PHE A 78 15.38 -7.61 -2.66
N THR A 79 14.39 -7.86 -3.51
CA THR A 79 13.57 -6.81 -4.12
C THR A 79 12.13 -6.88 -3.62
N ILE A 80 11.63 -5.75 -3.12
CA ILE A 80 10.22 -5.57 -2.74
C ILE A 80 9.54 -4.52 -3.63
N GLY A 81 8.22 -4.60 -3.71
CA GLY A 81 7.40 -3.69 -4.52
C GLY A 81 7.37 -4.03 -6.00
N LYS A 82 6.74 -3.16 -6.80
CA LYS A 82 6.53 -3.33 -8.25
C LYS A 82 6.60 -1.99 -8.97
N ASP A 83 6.98 -2.01 -10.24
CA ASP A 83 7.05 -0.84 -11.12
C ASP A 83 7.87 0.33 -10.50
N GLN A 84 7.26 1.48 -10.29
CA GLN A 84 7.91 2.66 -9.70
C GLN A 84 8.14 2.56 -8.19
N LEU A 85 7.52 1.56 -7.54
CA LEU A 85 7.59 1.27 -6.11
C LEU A 85 8.63 0.17 -5.80
N ILE A 86 9.55 -0.11 -6.71
CA ILE A 86 10.60 -1.10 -6.50
C ILE A 86 11.63 -0.57 -5.50
N PHE A 87 11.98 -1.43 -4.54
CA PHE A 87 13.10 -1.27 -3.61
C PHE A 87 13.94 -2.54 -3.65
N ALA A 88 15.06 -2.50 -4.35
CA ALA A 88 16.11 -3.53 -4.30
C ALA A 88 17.01 -3.22 -3.11
N THR A 89 16.92 -4.05 -2.09
CA THR A 89 17.69 -3.96 -0.85
C THR A 89 18.89 -4.89 -0.93
N GLN A 90 20.01 -4.50 -0.34
CA GLN A 90 21.20 -5.34 -0.25
C GLN A 90 21.59 -5.53 1.21
N TRP A 91 21.82 -6.79 1.58
CA TRP A 91 22.07 -7.22 2.94
C TRP A 91 23.39 -7.96 3.06
N THR A 92 24.13 -7.70 4.14
CA THR A 92 25.29 -8.51 4.51
C THR A 92 25.32 -8.79 6.00
N LYS A 93 26.02 -9.86 6.36
CA LYS A 93 26.20 -10.32 7.74
C LYS A 93 26.90 -9.25 8.59
N ALA A 94 26.36 -8.99 9.79
CA ALA A 94 27.01 -8.15 10.80
C ALA A 94 27.34 -8.96 12.07
N SER A 95 26.34 -9.49 12.75
CA SER A 95 26.46 -10.38 13.91
C SER A 95 25.32 -11.40 13.94
N GLY A 96 25.26 -12.26 14.96
CA GLY A 96 24.19 -13.27 15.08
C GLY A 96 22.78 -12.70 15.22
N GLU A 97 22.64 -11.43 15.62
CA GLU A 97 21.34 -10.75 15.81
C GLU A 97 21.24 -9.45 14.99
N ALA A 98 22.21 -9.18 14.12
CA ALA A 98 22.30 -7.92 13.39
C ALA A 98 22.73 -8.13 11.93
N ILE A 99 22.22 -7.26 11.07
CA ILE A 99 22.47 -7.29 9.63
C ILE A 99 22.77 -5.89 9.10
N HIS A 100 23.66 -5.80 8.12
CA HIS A 100 23.97 -4.55 7.42
C HIS A 100 23.05 -4.37 6.21
N LEU A 101 22.46 -3.19 6.10
CA LEU A 101 21.70 -2.72 4.95
C LEU A 101 22.50 -1.65 4.19
N TYR A 102 22.53 -1.74 2.86
CA TYR A 102 23.24 -0.81 1.99
C TYR A 102 22.30 -0.02 1.09
N SER A 103 22.67 1.23 0.83
CA SER A 103 21.99 2.14 -0.11
C SER A 103 22.51 2.04 -1.55
N ASP A 104 23.52 1.20 -1.81
CA ASP A 104 24.24 1.14 -3.10
C ASP A 104 23.40 0.65 -4.30
N GLN A 105 22.20 0.16 -4.05
CA GLN A 105 21.35 -0.43 -5.08
C GLN A 105 20.71 0.65 -5.95
N ILE A 106 20.62 0.40 -7.25
CA ILE A 106 20.19 1.39 -8.26
C ILE A 106 18.75 1.89 -8.09
N SER A 107 17.94 1.24 -7.24
CA SER A 107 16.58 1.67 -6.95
C SER A 107 16.47 2.46 -5.65
N ILE A 108 17.52 2.48 -4.83
CA ILE A 108 17.55 3.17 -3.53
C ILE A 108 18.29 4.50 -3.70
N ASP A 109 17.68 5.56 -3.19
CA ASP A 109 18.28 6.90 -3.10
C ASP A 109 19.02 7.03 -1.77
N ALA A 110 18.34 6.68 -0.67
CA ALA A 110 18.91 6.75 0.66
C ALA A 110 18.26 5.78 1.65
N ILE A 111 18.99 5.47 2.72
CA ILE A 111 18.52 4.64 3.84
C ILE A 111 18.73 5.37 5.17
N ALA A 112 17.84 5.13 6.12
CA ALA A 112 17.95 5.63 7.49
C ALA A 112 17.53 4.55 8.50
N LEU A 113 18.02 4.68 9.72
CA LEU A 113 17.57 3.88 10.86
C LEU A 113 16.48 4.67 11.60
N ALA A 114 15.37 4.02 11.91
CA ALA A 114 14.33 4.61 12.74
C ALA A 114 14.65 4.38 14.22
N ASP A 115 15.44 5.29 14.79
CA ASP A 115 15.86 5.21 16.20
C ASP A 115 14.67 5.29 17.14
N ASN A 116 14.66 4.45 18.19
CA ASN A 116 13.64 4.40 19.24
C ASN A 116 12.21 4.12 18.74
N VAL A 117 12.06 3.45 17.60
CA VAL A 117 10.76 3.07 17.04
C VAL A 117 10.70 1.56 16.82
N SER A 118 9.65 0.94 17.37
CA SER A 118 9.47 -0.53 17.29
C SER A 118 8.32 -0.95 16.37
N SER A 119 7.46 0.00 15.98
CA SER A 119 6.27 -0.25 15.18
C SER A 119 6.16 0.75 14.04
N PHE A 120 5.75 0.26 12.86
CA PHE A 120 5.52 1.12 11.69
C PHE A 120 4.55 2.28 11.97
N LYS A 121 3.60 2.07 12.89
CA LYS A 121 2.55 3.06 13.19
C LYS A 121 3.04 4.27 13.98
N GLU A 122 4.23 4.19 14.58
CA GLU A 122 4.83 5.29 15.33
C GLU A 122 5.51 6.30 14.39
N ILE A 123 5.78 5.90 13.14
CA ILE A 123 6.46 6.72 12.15
C ILE A 123 5.45 7.64 11.46
N ARG A 124 5.34 8.87 11.96
CA ARG A 124 4.53 9.94 11.35
C ARG A 124 5.24 10.70 10.24
N ASN A 125 6.58 10.75 10.28
CA ASN A 125 7.37 11.43 9.26
C ASN A 125 8.68 10.69 9.00
N ALA A 126 8.70 9.91 7.92
CA ALA A 126 9.87 9.20 7.42
C ALA A 126 11.03 10.11 6.97
N GLU A 127 10.79 11.38 6.63
CA GLU A 127 11.86 12.32 6.21
C GLU A 127 12.70 12.86 7.37
N ALA A 128 12.21 12.73 8.61
CA ALA A 128 12.89 13.30 9.77
C ALA A 128 14.15 12.52 10.20
N PHE A 129 14.35 11.31 9.66
CA PHE A 129 15.48 10.46 10.01
C PHE A 129 16.76 10.82 9.25
N ASP A 130 17.89 10.34 9.75
CA ASP A 130 19.19 10.61 9.16
C ASP A 130 19.50 9.68 7.98
N PHE A 131 19.46 10.24 6.77
CA PHE A 131 19.74 9.58 5.49
C PHE A 131 21.18 9.74 4.99
N THR A 132 22.08 10.31 5.79
CA THR A 132 23.46 10.63 5.34
C THR A 132 24.37 9.41 5.20
N SER A 133 24.02 8.30 5.84
CA SER A 133 24.87 7.11 5.88
C SER A 133 24.59 6.15 4.73
N ARG A 134 25.66 5.71 4.07
CA ARG A 134 25.61 4.70 3.01
C ARG A 134 25.14 3.33 3.51
N THR A 135 25.49 2.98 4.75
CA THR A 135 25.22 1.68 5.38
C THR A 135 24.58 1.90 6.74
N ARG A 136 23.58 1.08 7.08
CA ARG A 136 22.97 1.02 8.41
C ARG A 136 23.01 -0.41 8.93
N THR A 137 23.33 -0.57 10.21
CA THR A 137 23.25 -1.86 10.89
C THR A 137 21.93 -1.91 11.62
N LEU A 138 21.15 -2.94 11.38
CA LEU A 138 19.87 -3.17 12.03
C LEU A 138 19.92 -4.45 12.85
N LYS A 139 19.35 -4.39 14.04
CA LYS A 139 19.07 -5.54 14.91
C LYS A 139 17.64 -6.00 14.74
N GLU A 140 17.33 -7.15 15.32
CA GLU A 140 15.95 -7.62 15.43
C GLU A 140 15.03 -6.56 16.06
N ASN A 141 13.84 -6.44 15.48
CA ASN A 141 12.80 -5.45 15.78
C ASN A 141 13.13 -4.00 15.44
N GLU A 142 14.33 -3.68 14.96
CA GLU A 142 14.64 -2.35 14.45
C GLU A 142 14.05 -2.13 13.05
N ILE A 143 13.79 -0.87 12.73
CA ILE A 143 13.13 -0.46 11.48
C ILE A 143 14.09 0.39 10.64
N ALA A 144 14.28 -0.01 9.39
CA ALA A 144 14.91 0.80 8.35
C ALA A 144 13.86 1.63 7.62
N VAL A 145 14.21 2.87 7.30
CA VAL A 145 13.46 3.72 6.38
C VAL A 145 14.23 3.80 5.07
N LEU A 146 13.57 3.48 3.97
CA LEU A 146 14.15 3.56 2.63
C LEU A 146 13.43 4.60 1.81
N LYS A 147 14.20 5.33 1.02
CA LYS A 147 13.72 6.21 -0.03
C LYS A 147 14.23 5.70 -1.37
N ASN A 148 13.34 5.55 -2.34
CA ASN A 148 13.74 5.17 -3.70
C ASN A 148 14.02 6.40 -4.58
N ASN A 149 14.65 6.17 -5.73
CA ASN A 149 14.98 7.23 -6.70
C ASN A 149 13.75 7.97 -7.28
N ASN A 150 12.57 7.40 -7.13
CA ASN A 150 11.31 8.01 -7.57
C ASN A 150 10.62 8.84 -6.46
N GLY A 151 11.23 8.93 -5.27
CA GLY A 151 10.72 9.68 -4.11
C GLY A 151 9.63 8.97 -3.31
N TYR A 152 9.54 7.64 -3.40
CA TYR A 152 8.66 6.83 -2.56
C TYR A 152 9.40 6.34 -1.32
N TYR A 153 8.62 6.13 -0.24
CA TYR A 153 9.11 5.66 1.04
C TYR A 153 8.65 4.22 1.31
N ALA A 154 9.56 3.43 1.87
CA ALA A 154 9.29 2.11 2.42
C ALA A 154 9.87 2.01 3.83
N LEU A 155 9.21 1.22 4.68
CA LEU A 155 9.73 0.82 5.97
C LEU A 155 9.98 -0.69 5.95
N ILE A 156 11.10 -1.11 6.52
CA ILE A 156 11.46 -2.52 6.69
C ILE A 156 11.80 -2.76 8.14
N ARG A 157 11.12 -3.70 8.79
CA ARG A 157 11.46 -4.18 10.13
C ARG A 157 12.16 -5.51 10.03
N ILE A 158 13.26 -5.66 10.76
CA ILE A 158 13.93 -6.95 10.91
C ILE A 158 13.14 -7.77 11.92
N VAL A 159 12.69 -8.96 11.55
CA VAL A 159 11.92 -9.84 12.44
C VAL A 159 12.82 -10.87 13.10
N ASP A 160 13.76 -11.42 12.34
CA ASP A 160 14.61 -12.54 12.75
C ASP A 160 15.85 -12.60 11.86
N VAL A 161 17.03 -12.83 12.44
CA VAL A 161 18.30 -13.00 11.72
C VAL A 161 18.91 -14.34 12.13
N LYS A 162 19.14 -15.24 11.17
CA LYS A 162 19.82 -16.51 11.39
C LYS A 162 21.18 -16.55 10.73
N ASP A 163 22.17 -17.11 11.41
CA ASP A 163 23.56 -17.19 10.94
C ASP A 163 24.15 -18.59 11.12
N ILE A 164 24.45 -19.25 9.99
CA ILE A 164 25.03 -20.60 9.96
C ILE A 164 26.44 -20.67 10.55
N SER A 165 27.19 -19.58 10.52
CA SER A 165 28.56 -19.53 11.03
C SER A 165 28.64 -19.52 12.56
N ARG A 166 27.48 -19.44 13.22
CA ARG A 166 27.35 -19.32 14.67
C ARG A 166 26.56 -20.49 15.24
N SER A 167 25.24 -20.34 15.35
CA SER A 167 24.36 -21.26 16.08
C SER A 167 23.23 -21.83 15.23
N ASP A 168 22.98 -21.26 14.05
CA ASP A 168 21.83 -21.64 13.24
C ASP A 168 22.16 -22.67 12.17
N ASP A 169 21.12 -23.28 11.61
CA ASP A 169 21.22 -24.28 10.55
C ASP A 169 21.40 -23.67 9.15
N ARG A 170 21.11 -22.36 8.99
CA ARG A 170 21.18 -21.64 7.72
C ARG A 170 21.26 -20.13 7.90
N ASP A 171 21.78 -19.45 6.87
CA ASP A 171 21.66 -18.01 6.75
C ASP A 171 20.27 -17.65 6.22
N GLU A 172 19.46 -16.97 7.04
CA GLU A 172 18.10 -16.56 6.70
C GLU A 172 17.79 -15.22 7.36
N LEU A 173 17.22 -14.28 6.60
CA LEU A 173 16.71 -13.01 7.09
C LEU A 173 15.20 -13.01 6.92
N THR A 174 14.47 -12.73 8.00
CA THR A 174 13.04 -12.48 7.94
C THR A 174 12.77 -10.99 8.13
N ILE A 175 12.07 -10.41 7.16
CA ILE A 175 11.68 -9.00 7.20
C ILE A 175 10.17 -8.83 7.10
N GLU A 176 9.67 -7.78 7.72
CA GLU A 176 8.36 -7.22 7.45
C GLU A 176 8.54 -5.87 6.76
N TRP A 177 7.70 -5.57 5.79
CA TRP A 177 7.83 -4.33 5.03
C TRP A 177 6.48 -3.68 4.74
N ILE A 178 6.50 -2.37 4.61
CA ILE A 178 5.36 -1.55 4.18
C ILE A 178 5.83 -0.45 3.23
N ILE A 179 5.15 -0.30 2.10
CA ILE A 179 5.46 0.69 1.05
C ILE A 179 4.28 1.65 0.93
N ASN A 180 4.58 2.95 0.89
CA ASN A 180 3.56 3.98 0.70
C ASN A 180 3.46 4.39 -0.78
N PRO A 181 2.36 4.07 -1.49
CA PRO A 181 2.23 4.38 -2.91
C PRO A 181 1.89 5.84 -3.20
N ASP A 182 1.58 6.65 -2.17
CA ASP A 182 1.14 8.03 -2.35
C ASP A 182 2.29 9.05 -2.14
N LYS A 183 3.55 8.60 -2.08
CA LYS A 183 4.74 9.41 -1.71
C LYS A 183 4.64 10.13 -0.38
N LYS A 184 3.72 9.70 0.49
CA LYS A 184 3.56 10.27 1.83
C LYS A 184 4.59 9.65 2.79
N THR A 185 5.00 10.44 3.76
CA THR A 185 5.99 10.07 4.78
C THR A 185 5.36 9.56 6.07
N ASP A 186 4.03 9.59 6.16
CA ASP A 186 3.25 9.11 7.30
C ASP A 186 2.85 7.64 7.13
N PHE A 187 3.22 6.83 8.13
CA PHE A 187 2.96 5.40 8.24
C PHE A 187 2.09 5.01 9.44
N SER A 188 1.59 6.00 10.20
CA SER A 188 0.58 5.79 11.25
C SER A 188 -0.75 5.24 10.72
#